data_AF-A0AAW8DE80-F1
#
_entry.id   AF-A0AAW8DE80-F1
#
_cell.length_a   1.000
_cell.length_b   1.000
_cell.length_c   1.000
_cell.angle_alpha   90.00
_cell.angle_beta   90.00
_cell.angle_gamma   90.00
#
_symmetry.space_group_name_H-M   'P 1'
#
loop_
_entity.id
_entity.type
_entity.pdbx_description
1 polymer ?
#
loop_
_entity_poly.entity_id
_entity_poly.type
_entity_poly.pdbx_seq_one_letter_code
_entity_poly.pdbx_strand_id
1 'polypeptide(L)'
;MTESSTTMVNADKRERAVLRLDRDTKQRVEYWAQKRGYSSANEYMADAVEEKIRRENLDYDLPTLEIARLNQVVDELKALSTNQANLERVITTGFDSLLGMTRGDNYLLDTEDGEL
;
A
#
# COMPACT_ATOMS: atom_id res chain seq x y z
N MET A 1 6.55 56.52 -30.21
CA MET A 1 5.79 56.67 -28.95
C MET A 1 4.95 55.41 -28.82
N THR A 2 5.48 54.44 -28.06
CA THR A 2 5.00 54.01 -26.72
C THR A 2 3.82 53.07 -26.87
N GLU A 3 3.83 51.80 -26.44
CA GLU A 3 4.61 51.11 -25.41
C GLU A 3 4.57 49.61 -25.69
N SER A 4 5.71 48.94 -25.52
CA SER A 4 5.79 47.48 -25.42
C SER A 4 5.10 47.04 -24.13
N SER A 5 3.96 46.37 -24.22
CA SER A 5 3.35 45.67 -23.09
C SER A 5 4.17 44.42 -22.75
N THR A 6 5.26 44.62 -22.02
CA THR A 6 5.96 43.55 -21.30
C THR A 6 5.02 43.03 -20.22
N THR A 7 4.37 41.90 -20.50
CA THR A 7 3.72 41.10 -19.47
C THR A 7 4.83 40.54 -18.59
N MET A 8 5.07 41.18 -17.44
CA MET A 8 5.97 40.63 -16.43
C MET A 8 5.39 39.29 -15.96
N VAL A 9 6.07 38.22 -16.34
CA VAL A 9 5.83 36.86 -15.84
C VAL A 9 5.90 36.91 -14.31
N ASN A 10 4.84 36.42 -13.66
CA ASN A 10 4.66 36.35 -12.21
C ASN A 10 5.98 36.00 -11.50
N ALA A 11 6.54 36.98 -10.78
CA ALA A 11 7.60 36.73 -9.83
C ALA A 11 7.04 35.79 -8.73
N ASP A 12 7.68 34.64 -8.60
CA ASP A 12 7.57 33.65 -7.51
C ASP A 12 6.66 34.10 -6.35
N LYS A 13 5.40 33.60 -6.31
CA LYS A 13 4.39 33.91 -5.27
C LYS A 13 4.74 33.27 -3.91
N ARG A 14 6.02 33.25 -3.54
CA ARG A 14 6.47 32.73 -2.25
C ARG A 14 6.42 33.83 -1.20
N GLU A 15 5.64 33.59 -0.16
CA GLU A 15 5.59 34.48 1.01
C GLU A 15 6.71 34.15 2.00
N ARG A 16 7.32 35.18 2.59
CA ARG A 16 8.37 35.00 3.59
C ARG A 16 7.74 34.71 4.94
N ALA A 17 8.03 33.54 5.50
CA ALA A 17 7.71 33.18 6.87
C ALA A 17 8.97 33.17 7.75
N VAL A 18 8.86 33.69 8.99
CA VAL A 18 9.92 33.62 9.99
C VAL A 18 9.60 32.48 10.95
N LEU A 19 10.43 31.43 10.93
CA LEU A 19 10.29 30.28 11.81
C LEU A 19 11.31 30.33 12.95
N ARG A 20 10.88 29.97 14.16
CA ARG A 20 11.79 29.76 15.30
C ARG A 20 12.08 28.29 15.45
N LEU A 21 13.36 27.93 15.38
CA LEU A 21 13.85 26.57 15.56
C LEU A 21 14.79 26.52 16.75
N ASP A 22 14.80 25.38 17.42
CA ASP A 22 15.87 25.06 18.37
C ASP A 22 17.22 24.95 17.64
N ARG A 23 18.32 25.22 18.36
CA ARG A 23 19.68 25.22 17.78
C ARG A 23 20.05 23.89 17.15
N ASP A 24 19.68 22.77 17.77
CA ASP A 24 19.96 21.44 17.22
C ASP A 24 19.14 21.18 15.96
N THR A 25 17.85 21.55 16.00
CA THR A 25 16.96 21.39 14.85
C THR A 25 17.43 22.20 13.64
N LYS A 26 17.92 23.43 13.87
CA LYS A 26 18.50 24.26 12.81
C LYS A 26 19.71 23.58 12.15
N GLN A 27 20.63 23.02 12.95
CA GLN A 27 21.80 22.31 12.42
C GLN A 27 21.39 21.06 11.62
N ARG A 28 20.40 20.31 12.10
CA ARG A 28 19.87 19.13 11.39
C ARG A 28 19.22 19.51 10.07
N VAL A 29 18.46 20.61 10.03
CA VAL A 29 17.86 21.15 8.81
C VAL A 29 18.94 21.53 7.79
N GLU A 30 20.00 22.23 8.20
CA GLU A 30 21.13 22.58 7.33
C GLU A 30 21.84 21.33 6.78
N TYR A 31 22.08 20.34 7.64
CA TYR A 31 22.68 19.06 7.25
C TYR A 31 21.83 18.31 6.21
N TRP A 32 20.53 18.18 6.44
CA TRP A 32 19.64 17.46 5.53
C TRP A 32 19.38 18.22 4.23
N ALA A 33 19.30 19.55 4.29
CA ALA A 33 19.21 20.39 3.10
C ALA A 33 20.43 20.17 2.19
N GLN A 34 21.65 20.18 2.76
CA GLN A 34 22.87 19.91 2.01
C GLN A 34 22.90 18.48 1.47
N LYS A 35 22.55 17.49 2.29
CA LYS A 35 22.56 16.07 1.90
C LYS A 35 21.57 15.74 0.77
N ARG A 36 20.44 16.45 0.71
CA ARG A 36 19.42 16.29 -0.34
C ARG A 36 19.59 17.24 -1.53
N GLY A 37 20.61 18.11 -1.51
CA GLY A 37 20.94 18.99 -2.63
C GLY A 37 20.09 20.25 -2.76
N TYR A 38 19.43 20.69 -1.68
CA TYR A 38 18.67 21.94 -1.68
C TYR A 38 19.61 23.16 -1.67
N SER A 39 19.20 24.25 -2.33
CA SER A 39 19.98 25.49 -2.42
C SER A 39 20.04 26.24 -1.08
N SER A 40 19.04 26.01 -0.22
CA SER A 40 18.91 26.67 1.08
C SER A 40 18.14 25.82 2.08
N ALA A 41 18.46 25.97 3.36
CA ALA A 41 17.67 25.44 4.46
C ALA A 41 16.19 25.88 4.40
N ASN A 42 15.91 27.08 3.86
CA ASN A 42 14.54 27.57 3.74
C ASN A 42 13.71 26.81 2.71
N GLU A 43 14.33 26.35 1.62
CA GLU A 43 13.64 25.54 0.61
C GLU A 43 13.31 24.16 1.19
N TYR A 44 14.28 23.55 1.90
CA TYR A 44 14.05 22.30 2.59
C TYR A 44 12.93 22.40 3.65
N MET A 45 12.87 23.53 4.38
CA MET A 45 11.79 23.77 5.35
C MET A 45 10.43 23.97 4.68
N ALA A 46 10.37 24.65 3.52
CA ALA A 46 9.13 24.82 2.77
C ALA A 46 8.57 23.47 2.29
N ASP A 47 9.42 22.63 1.68
CA ASP A 47 9.04 21.28 1.25
C ASP A 47 8.58 20.41 2.44
N ALA A 48 9.26 20.49 3.58
CA ALA A 48 8.90 19.74 4.77
C ALA A 48 7.53 20.16 5.34
N VAL A 49 7.19 21.46 5.27
CA VAL A 49 5.87 21.96 5.66
C VAL A 49 4.79 21.44 4.71
N GLU A 50 5.03 21.44 3.40
CA GLU A 50 4.09 20.90 2.41
C GLU A 50 3.90 19.38 2.57
N GLU A 51 4.97 18.63 2.84
CA GLU A 51 4.89 17.21 3.18
C GLU A 51 4.06 16.96 4.44
N LYS A 52 4.22 17.82 5.46
CA LYS A 52 3.43 17.73 6.70
C LYS A 52 1.95 18.02 6.46
N ILE A 53 1.62 19.03 5.66
CA ILE A 53 0.24 19.37 5.26
C ILE A 53 -0.39 18.20 4.49
N ARG A 54 0.33 17.59 3.54
CA ARG A 54 -0.17 16.41 2.80
C ARG A 54 -0.47 15.24 3.73
N ARG A 55 0.44 14.94 4.67
CA ARG A 55 0.23 13.90 5.70
C ARG A 55 -0.98 14.19 6.59
N GLU A 56 -1.24 15.46 6.92
CA GLU A 56 -2.42 15.85 7.71
C GLU A 56 -3.72 15.80 6.91
N ASN A 57 -3.66 16.06 5.60
CA ASN A 57 -4.79 15.88 4.68
C ASN A 57 -5.11 14.41 4.39
N LEU A 58 -4.45 13.45 5.06
CA LEU A 58 -4.54 12.01 4.83
C LEU A 58 -4.18 11.60 3.39
N ASP A 59 -3.55 12.49 2.63
CA ASP A 59 -3.02 12.24 1.30
C ASP A 59 -1.64 11.59 1.45
N TYR A 60 -1.68 10.36 1.93
CA TYR A 60 -0.48 9.55 2.07
C TYR A 60 -0.10 9.03 0.68
N ASP A 61 1.00 9.53 0.14
CA ASP A 61 1.80 8.77 -0.82
C ASP A 61 2.32 7.53 -0.08
N LEU A 62 1.50 6.46 -0.09
CA LEU A 62 1.94 5.14 0.34
C LEU A 62 3.12 4.77 -0.56
N PRO A 63 4.33 4.60 0.00
CA PRO A 63 5.45 4.21 -0.82
C PRO A 63 5.13 2.87 -1.48
N THR A 64 5.69 2.66 -2.66
CA THR A 64 5.40 1.47 -3.49
C THR A 64 5.64 0.16 -2.74
N LEU A 65 6.53 0.16 -1.75
CA LEU A 65 6.84 -1.00 -0.91
C LEU A 65 5.70 -1.38 0.04
N GLU A 66 5.02 -0.42 0.63
CA GLU A 66 3.88 -0.63 1.51
C GLU A 66 2.70 -1.18 0.72
N ILE A 67 2.46 -0.66 -0.49
CA ILE A 67 1.46 -1.21 -1.42
C ILE A 67 1.82 -2.64 -1.80
N ALA A 68 3.08 -2.91 -2.16
CA ALA A 68 3.54 -4.25 -2.50
C ALA A 68 3.37 -5.24 -1.32
N ARG A 69 3.68 -4.80 -0.10
CA ARG A 69 3.49 -5.60 1.11
C ARG A 69 2.01 -5.86 1.39
N LEU A 70 1.14 -4.89 1.18
CA LEU A 70 -0.30 -5.06 1.35
C LEU A 70 -0.88 -6.04 0.33
N ASN A 71 -0.43 -5.95 -0.93
CA ASN A 71 -0.80 -6.90 -1.98
C ASN A 71 -0.36 -8.32 -1.63
N GLN A 72 0.84 -8.49 -1.09
CA GLN A 72 1.31 -9.80 -0.62
C GLN A 72 0.39 -10.39 0.47
N VAL A 73 -0.03 -9.59 1.46
CA VAL A 73 -0.97 -10.05 2.51
C VAL A 73 -2.32 -10.45 1.91
N VAL A 74 -2.82 -9.69 0.93
CA VAL A 74 -4.07 -10.03 0.23
C VAL A 74 -3.95 -11.36 -0.50
N ASP A 75 -2.81 -11.63 -1.13
CA ASP A 75 -2.58 -12.90 -1.84
C ASP A 75 -2.43 -14.08 -0.86
N GLU A 76 -1.77 -13.87 0.29
CA GLU A 76 -1.69 -14.88 1.36
C GLU A 76 -3.08 -15.21 1.93
N LEU A 77 -3.95 -14.21 2.12
CA LEU A 77 -5.33 -14.42 2.55
C LEU A 77 -6.16 -15.21 1.53
N LYS A 78 -5.99 -14.96 0.23
CA LYS A 78 -6.64 -15.75 -0.82
C LYS A 78 -6.18 -17.20 -0.82
N ALA A 79 -4.88 -17.43 -0.63
CA ALA A 79 -4.33 -18.77 -0.52
C ALA A 79 -4.90 -19.51 0.70
N LEU A 80 -5.00 -18.82 1.85
CA LEU A 80 -5.61 -19.37 3.06
C LEU A 80 -7.09 -19.73 2.85
N SER A 81 -7.87 -18.84 2.25
CA SER A 81 -9.29 -19.10 1.93
C SER A 81 -9.46 -20.32 1.03
N THR A 82 -8.60 -20.47 0.02
CA THR A 82 -8.62 -21.62 -0.89
C THR A 82 -8.28 -22.92 -0.15
N ASN A 83 -7.28 -22.88 0.74
CA ASN A 83 -6.91 -24.03 1.57
C ASN A 83 -8.05 -24.43 2.52
N GLN A 84 -8.76 -23.47 3.11
CA GLN A 84 -9.92 -23.74 3.95
C GLN A 84 -11.04 -24.41 3.16
N ALA A 85 -11.37 -23.92 1.97
CA ALA A 85 -12.39 -24.54 1.10
C ALA A 85 -12.00 -25.97 0.68
N ASN A 86 -10.71 -26.22 0.44
CA ASN A 86 -10.23 -27.57 0.14
C ASN A 86 -10.33 -28.50 1.36
N LEU A 87 -10.00 -28.01 2.56
CA LEU A 87 -10.16 -28.75 3.81
C LEU A 87 -11.62 -29.10 4.07
N GLU A 88 -12.53 -28.15 3.84
CA GLU A 88 -13.97 -28.39 3.93
C GLU A 88 -14.41 -29.52 2.99
N ARG A 89 -14.02 -29.46 1.71
CA ARG A 89 -14.33 -30.51 0.74
C ARG A 89 -13.82 -31.88 1.18
N VAL A 90 -12.56 -31.96 1.64
CA VAL A 90 -11.96 -33.23 2.11
C VAL A 90 -12.69 -33.78 3.33
N ILE A 91 -13.10 -32.90 4.26
CA ILE A 91 -13.88 -33.29 5.44
C ILE A 91 -15.25 -33.81 5.01
N THR A 92 -15.97 -33.13 4.11
CA THR A 92 -17.27 -33.60 3.60
C THR A 92 -17.14 -34.95 2.91
N THR A 93 -16.18 -35.09 1.98
CA THR A 93 -15.93 -36.37 1.29
C THR A 93 -15.52 -37.48 2.27
N GLY A 94 -14.70 -37.17 3.27
CA GLY A 94 -14.31 -38.10 4.32
C GLY A 94 -15.47 -38.56 5.18
N PHE A 95 -16.36 -37.63 5.57
CA PHE A 95 -17.58 -37.96 6.30
C PHE A 95 -18.56 -38.77 5.45
N ASP A 96 -18.73 -38.43 4.17
CA ASP A 96 -19.56 -39.21 3.25
C ASP A 96 -19.05 -40.64 3.14
N SER A 97 -17.72 -40.82 3.02
CA SER A 97 -17.07 -42.14 2.94
C SER A 97 -17.26 -42.97 4.22
N LEU A 98 -17.15 -42.33 5.39
CA LEU A 98 -17.44 -42.96 6.68
C LEU A 98 -18.92 -43.32 6.83
N LEU A 99 -19.82 -42.48 6.30
CA LEU A 99 -21.25 -42.76 6.32
C LEU A 99 -21.62 -43.95 5.42
N GLY A 100 -21.04 -44.10 4.23
CA GLY A 100 -21.30 -45.30 3.43
C GLY A 100 -20.68 -46.56 4.02
N MET A 101 -19.47 -46.47 4.62
CA MET A 101 -18.89 -47.59 5.36
C MET A 101 -19.78 -48.05 6.54
N THR A 102 -20.40 -47.09 7.25
CA THR A 102 -21.25 -47.39 8.43
C THR A 102 -22.68 -47.80 8.06
N ARG A 103 -23.19 -47.39 6.89
CA ARG A 103 -24.49 -47.86 6.35
C ARG A 103 -24.39 -49.22 5.64
N GLY A 104 -23.19 -49.73 5.41
CA GLY A 104 -22.98 -51.01 4.72
C GLY A 104 -23.13 -50.94 3.20
N ASP A 105 -23.25 -49.74 2.62
CA ASP A 105 -23.23 -49.56 1.17
C ASP A 105 -21.78 -49.66 0.69
N ASN A 106 -21.50 -50.80 0.08
CA ASN A 106 -20.20 -51.12 -0.46
C ASN A 106 -19.98 -50.30 -1.74
N TYR A 107 -19.22 -49.22 -1.66
CA TYR A 107 -18.78 -48.42 -2.83
C TYR A 107 -18.02 -49.25 -3.89
N LEU A 108 -17.64 -50.49 -3.57
CA LEU A 108 -17.00 -51.43 -4.49
C LEU A 108 -18.00 -52.40 -5.17
N LEU A 109 -19.30 -52.31 -4.86
CA LEU A 109 -20.36 -53.14 -5.44
C LEU A 109 -21.40 -52.35 -6.22
N ASP A 110 -21.20 -51.04 -6.46
CA ASP A 110 -21.90 -50.41 -7.57
C ASP A 110 -21.20 -50.89 -8.84
N THR A 111 -21.73 -52.03 -9.26
CA THR A 111 -21.22 -52.90 -10.29
C THR A 111 -21.15 -52.04 -11.54
N GLU A 112 -19.98 -52.02 -12.20
CA GLU A 112 -19.94 -51.85 -13.65
C GLU A 112 -20.90 -52.91 -14.21
N ASP A 113 -22.19 -52.56 -14.31
CA ASP A 113 -23.20 -53.36 -14.97
C ASP A 113 -22.85 -53.24 -16.46
N GLY A 114 -21.97 -54.14 -16.87
CA GLY A 114 -21.54 -54.30 -18.24
C GLY A 114 -22.75 -54.66 -19.09
N GLU A 115 -23.37 -53.66 -19.69
CA GLU A 115 -24.19 -53.83 -20.88
C GLU A 115 -23.64 -52.99 -22.03
N LEU A 116 -23.62 -53.66 -23.18
CA LEU A 116 -23.09 -53.26 -24.50
C LEU A 116 -23.85 -52.08 -25.11
#